data_AF-A0A812MAM8-F1
#
_entry.id   AF-A0A812MAM8-F1
#
_cell.length_a   1.000
_cell.length_b   1.000
_cell.length_c   1.000
_cell.angle_alpha   90.00
_cell.angle_beta   90.00
_cell.angle_gamma   90.00
#
_symmetry.space_group_name_H-M   'P 1'
#
loop_
_entity.id
_entity.type
_entity.pdbx_description
1 polymer ?
#
loop_
_entity_poly.entity_id
_entity_poly.type
_entity_poly.pdbx_seq_one_letter_code
_entity_poly.pdbx_strand_id
1 'polypeptide(L)' 'VFLEEFLDEARHIEVQVLADGQGGCAHLYERDCSVQLRNQKVVEVAPARIHPGLRERITDCAVRLLLNCNYRG' A
#
# COMPACT_ATOMS: atom_id res chain seq x y z
N VAL A 1 19.71 -5.91 -14.17
CA VAL A 1 18.32 -6.26 -14.56
C VAL A 1 17.90 -7.41 -13.66
N PHE A 2 16.75 -7.31 -12.99
CA PHE A 2 16.15 -8.41 -12.25
C PHE A 2 14.85 -8.83 -12.94
N LEU A 3 14.35 -10.02 -12.64
CA LEU A 3 13.08 -10.54 -13.17
C LEU A 3 12.17 -10.88 -11.99
N GLU A 4 10.87 -10.62 -12.15
CA GLU A 4 9.82 -11.02 -11.22
C GLU A 4 8.78 -11.86 -11.96
N GLU A 5 8.04 -12.66 -11.19
CA GLU A 5 6.86 -13.35 -11.71
C GLU A 5 5.79 -12.33 -12.13
N PHE A 6 5.20 -12.53 -13.31
CA PHE A 6 4.14 -11.68 -13.81
C PHE A 6 2.78 -12.14 -13.29
N LEU A 7 2.06 -11.24 -12.61
CA LEU A 7 0.70 -11.47 -12.10
C LEU A 7 -0.31 -10.72 -12.98
N ASP A 8 -1.12 -11.47 -13.74
CA ASP A 8 -1.99 -10.92 -14.79
C ASP A 8 -3.18 -10.11 -14.24
N GLU A 9 -3.93 -10.67 -13.29
CA GLU A 9 -5.13 -10.04 -12.68
C GLU A 9 -4.82 -9.35 -11.33
N ALA A 10 -3.67 -8.71 -11.23
CA ALA A 10 -3.25 -8.05 -10.00
C ALA A 10 -4.03 -6.75 -9.75
N ARG A 11 -4.40 -6.50 -8.50
CA ARG A 11 -4.85 -5.19 -8.02
C ARG A 11 -3.68 -4.42 -7.43
N HIS A 12 -3.52 -3.17 -7.84
CA HIS A 12 -2.50 -2.29 -7.31
C HIS A 12 -3.06 -1.56 -6.08
N ILE A 13 -2.75 -2.08 -4.90
CA ILE A 13 -3.18 -1.50 -3.62
C ILE A 13 -2.00 -0.86 -2.91
N GLU A 14 -2.15 0.41 -2.54
CA GLU A 14 -1.14 1.16 -1.78
C GLU A 14 -1.67 1.55 -0.41
N VAL A 15 -0.82 1.53 0.61
CA VAL A 15 -1.17 1.99 1.97
C VAL A 15 -0.47 3.32 2.21
N GLN A 16 -1.22 4.35 2.60
CA GLN A 16 -0.63 5.60 3.05
C GLN A 16 -0.17 5.45 4.48
N VAL A 17 1.05 5.87 4.78
CA VAL A 17 1.60 5.86 6.15
C VAL A 17 2.18 7.23 6.48
N LEU A 18 2.12 7.59 7.76
CA LEU A 18 2.76 8.75 8.37
C LEU A 18 3.53 8.26 9.60
N ALA A 19 4.81 8.62 9.72
CA ALA A 19 5.63 8.24 10.85
C ALA A 19 6.56 9.37 11.32
N ASP A 20 6.86 9.39 12.63
CA ASP A 20 7.69 10.42 13.27
C ASP A 20 9.19 10.07 13.33
N GLY A 21 9.56 8.82 13.02
CA GLY A 21 10.92 8.29 13.18
C GLY A 21 11.36 8.02 14.63
N GLN A 22 10.44 8.13 15.58
CA GLN A 22 10.66 7.96 17.02
C GLN A 22 9.77 6.84 17.61
N GLY A 23 9.14 6.04 16.75
CA GLY A 23 8.28 4.91 17.13
C GLY A 23 6.80 5.17 16.94
N GLY A 24 6.39 6.40 16.61
CA GLY A 24 5.04 6.72 16.16
C GLY A 24 4.88 6.43 14.67
N CYS A 25 3.90 5.59 14.32
CA CYS A 25 3.58 5.25 12.94
C CYS A 25 2.08 4.93 12.83
N ALA A 26 1.41 5.54 11.86
CA ALA A 26 -0.01 5.32 11.60
C ALA A 26 -0.26 5.20 10.09
N HIS A 27 -1.20 4.34 9.71
CA HIS A 27 -1.68 4.31 8.33
C HIS A 27 -2.90 5.23 8.16
N LEU A 28 -3.05 5.79 6.97
CA LEU A 28 -4.23 6.56 6.52
C LEU A 28 -5.02 5.73 5.50
N TYR A 29 -5.27 4.47 5.85
CA TYR A 29 -5.91 3.46 5.01
C TYR A 29 -5.17 3.19 3.68
N GLU A 30 -5.87 2.51 2.77
CA GLU A 30 -5.39 2.12 1.46
C GLU A 30 -6.07 2.87 0.31
N ARG A 31 -5.41 2.88 -0.85
CA ARG A 31 -5.95 3.31 -2.14
C ARG A 31 -5.92 2.16 -3.13
N ASP A 32 -6.96 2.06 -3.95
CA ASP A 32 -6.98 1.22 -5.14
C ASP A 32 -6.54 2.05 -6.35
N CYS A 33 -5.35 1.74 -6.86
CA CYS A 33 -4.75 2.38 -8.03
C CYS A 33 -4.73 1.43 -9.23
N SER A 34 -5.60 0.42 -9.27
CA SER A 34 -5.59 -0.62 -10.32
C SER A 34 -6.01 -0.10 -11.69
N VAL A 35 -6.70 1.04 -11.77
CA VAL A 35 -7.08 1.67 -13.05
C VAL A 35 -5.86 2.37 -13.65
N GLN A 36 -5.20 1.66 -14.57
CA GLN A 36 -3.96 2.08 -15.20
C GLN A 36 -4.01 1.96 -16.71
N LEU A 37 -3.25 2.81 -17.41
CA LEU A 37 -3.00 2.69 -18.85
C LEU A 37 -1.50 2.58 -19.06
N ARG A 38 -1.03 1.47 -19.64
CA ARG A 38 0.41 1.21 -19.86
C ARG A 38 1.26 1.43 -18.57
N ASN A 39 0.81 0.84 -17.45
CA ASN A 39 1.45 0.92 -16.13
C ASN A 39 1.49 2.33 -15.50
N GLN A 40 0.68 3.27 -16.00
CA GLN A 40 0.52 4.60 -15.44
C GLN A 40 -0.84 4.70 -14.75
N LYS A 41 -0.87 5.18 -13.51
CA LYS A 41 -2.12 5.42 -12.76
C LYS A 41 -2.98 6.46 -13.49
N VAL A 42 -4.25 6.12 -13.70
CA VAL A 42 -5.22 7.02 -14.37
C VAL A 42 -6.32 7.43 -13.40
N VAL A 43 -6.83 6.48 -12.60
CA VAL A 43 -7.84 6.75 -11.57
C VAL A 43 -7.46 6.02 -10.29
N GLU A 44 -7.62 6.70 -9.17
CA GLU A 44 -7.38 6.16 -7.84
C GLU A 44 -8.64 6.31 -6.98
N VAL A 45 -8.99 5.27 -6.22
CA VAL A 45 -10.19 5.25 -5.37
C VAL A 45 -9.79 4.90 -3.94
N ALA A 46 -10.34 5.62 -2.96
CA ALA A 46 -10.11 5.36 -1.54
C ALA A 46 -11.45 5.39 -0.76
N PRO A 47 -11.69 4.44 0.16
CA PRO A 47 -10.92 3.21 0.39
C PRO A 47 -11.14 2.16 -0.72
N ALA A 48 -10.28 1.15 -0.81
CA ALA A 48 -10.39 0.08 -1.80
C ALA A 48 -11.60 -0.84 -1.49
N ARG A 49 -12.26 -1.38 -2.52
CA ARG A 49 -13.29 -2.41 -2.32
C ARG A 49 -12.63 -3.79 -2.12
N ILE A 50 -12.16 -4.07 -0.91
CA ILE A 50 -11.50 -5.32 -0.50
C ILE A 50 -12.14 -5.90 0.78
N HIS A 51 -11.87 -7.18 1.05
CA HIS A 51 -12.32 -7.82 2.29
C HIS A 51 -11.71 -7.10 3.52
N PRO A 52 -12.48 -6.83 4.59
CA PRO A 52 -11.96 -6.12 5.78
C PRO A 52 -10.71 -6.77 6.39
N GLY A 53 -10.70 -8.09 6.53
CA GLY A 53 -9.51 -8.80 7.04
C GLY A 53 -8.28 -8.74 6.10
N LEU A 54 -8.48 -8.48 4.80
CA LEU A 54 -7.33 -8.22 3.91
C LEU A 54 -6.82 -6.79 4.13
N ARG A 55 -7.72 -5.81 4.29
CA ARG A 55 -7.37 -4.42 4.61
C ARG A 55 -6.50 -4.35 5.84
N GLU A 56 -6.94 -4.96 6.95
CA GLU A 56 -6.17 -5.00 8.21
C GLU A 56 -4.78 -5.58 7.98
N ARG A 57 -4.68 -6.74 7.29
CA ARG A 57 -3.39 -7.38 7.01
C ARG A 57 -2.44 -6.50 6.21
N ILE A 58 -2.92 -5.80 5.17
CA ILE A 58 -2.03 -4.96 4.34
C ILE A 58 -1.63 -3.68 5.08
N THR A 59 -2.53 -3.08 5.86
CA THR A 59 -2.23 -1.86 6.61
C THR A 59 -1.27 -2.14 7.76
N ASP A 60 -1.46 -3.25 8.47
CA ASP A 60 -0.54 -3.70 9.53
C ASP A 60 0.84 -4.04 8.97
N CYS A 61 0.89 -4.69 7.79
CA CYS A 61 2.15 -4.99 7.11
C CYS A 61 2.92 -3.70 6.78
N ALA A 62 2.23 -2.69 6.23
CA ALA A 62 2.84 -1.41 5.88
C ALA A 62 3.39 -0.66 7.12
N VAL A 63 2.61 -0.60 8.20
CA VAL A 63 3.06 0.01 9.47
C VAL A 63 4.26 -0.72 10.04
N ARG A 64 4.22 -2.06 10.08
CA ARG A 64 5.33 -2.88 10.57
C ARG A 64 6.59 -2.69 9.73
N LEU A 65 6.49 -2.64 8.41
CA LEU A 65 7.63 -2.39 7.53
C LEU A 65 8.30 -1.06 7.87
N LEU A 66 7.51 0.02 7.95
CA LEU A 66 8.04 1.36 8.14
C LEU A 66 8.56 1.62 9.56
N LEU A 67 7.99 0.97 10.59
CA LEU A 67 8.57 0.94 11.93
C LEU A 67 9.95 0.27 11.95
N ASN A 68 10.12 -0.87 11.27
CA ASN A 68 11.41 -1.55 11.18
C ASN A 68 12.48 -0.75 10.42
N CYS A 69 12.06 0.21 9.59
CA CYS A 69 12.96 1.10 8.86
C CYS A 69 13.20 2.45 9.56
N ASN A 70 12.60 2.70 10.74
CA ASN A 70 12.57 4.03 11.38
C ASN A 70 12.14 5.14 10.40
N TYR A 71 11.09 4.87 9.61
CA TYR A 71 10.57 5.82 8.62
C TYR A 71 10.15 7.12 9.29
N ARG A 72 10.39 8.24 8.60
CA ARG A 72 9.96 9.58 9.01
C ARG A 72 9.42 10.34 7.80
N GLY A 73 8.20 10.83 7.92
CA GLY A 73 7.48 11.51 6.84
C GLY A 73 6.05 11.04 6.72
#